data_AF-A0A6C0F5S2-F1
#
_entry.id   AF-A0A6C0F5S2-F1
#
_cell.length_a   1.000
_cell.length_b   1.000
_cell.length_c   1.000
_cell.angle_alpha   90.00
_cell.angle_beta   90.00
_cell.angle_gamma   90.00
#
_symmetry.space_group_name_H-M   'P 1'
#
loop_
_entity.id
_entity.type
_entity.pdbx_description
1 polymer ?
#
loop_
_entity_poly.entity_id
_entity_poly.type
_entity_poly.pdbx_seq_one_letter_code
_entity_poly.pdbx_strand_id
1 'polypeptide(L)'
;MTSENKNIKNIQISNDYQPNIQSISDEDKITKKIIKSIYERFMNETNSNHMHNSFESLSNYRYVPNKYILPAGRYVRYIDTSNHQDMPLKLGGFVLNDNKYSIVFKSAGGCGRIVRLNKRHCVLFIYITDAEHIRSNLQN
;
A
#
# COMPACT_ATOMS: atom_id res chain seq x y z
N MET A 1 19.94 -23.64 44.90
CA MET A 1 19.02 -23.73 43.76
C MET A 1 18.99 -22.37 43.08
N THR A 2 19.88 -22.16 42.12
CA THR A 2 20.00 -20.93 41.33
C THR A 2 18.97 -20.96 40.22
N SER A 3 18.06 -19.97 40.21
CA SER A 3 17.07 -19.77 39.17
C SER A 3 17.74 -19.35 37.87
N GLU A 4 17.68 -20.20 36.85
CA GLU A 4 18.02 -19.82 35.49
C GLU A 4 17.01 -18.79 34.98
N ASN A 5 17.43 -17.54 34.89
CA ASN A 5 16.71 -16.50 34.15
C ASN A 5 16.77 -16.84 32.66
N LYS A 6 15.72 -17.50 32.18
CA LYS A 6 15.47 -17.77 30.77
C LYS A 6 15.39 -16.41 30.05
N ASN A 7 16.43 -16.06 29.29
CA ASN A 7 16.49 -14.84 28.50
C ASN A 7 15.38 -14.87 27.42
N ILE A 8 14.19 -14.35 27.75
CA ILE A 8 13.11 -14.16 26.78
C ILE A 8 13.55 -13.04 25.85
N LYS A 9 14.09 -13.40 24.68
CA LYS A 9 14.40 -12.45 23.61
C LYS A 9 13.07 -11.95 23.02
N ASN A 10 12.57 -10.84 23.55
CA ASN A 10 11.44 -10.15 22.94
C ASN A 10 11.88 -9.60 21.58
N ILE A 11 11.28 -10.11 20.50
CA ILE A 11 11.44 -9.52 19.18
C ILE A 11 10.66 -8.21 19.19
N GLN A 12 11.35 -7.09 19.39
CA GLN A 12 10.76 -5.78 19.23
C GLN A 12 10.58 -5.50 17.75
N ILE A 13 9.34 -5.53 17.28
CA ILE A 13 8.99 -5.04 15.94
C ILE A 13 9.01 -3.51 16.05
N SER A 14 10.14 -2.91 15.71
CA SER A 14 10.41 -1.47 15.91
C SER A 14 9.78 -0.56 14.86
N ASN A 15 9.26 -1.12 13.77
CA ASN A 15 8.87 -0.35 12.59
C ASN A 15 7.37 -0.02 12.61
N ASP A 16 7.04 1.18 12.13
CA ASP A 16 5.69 1.69 11.96
C ASP A 16 4.96 0.93 10.82
N TYR A 17 4.62 -0.33 11.04
CA TYR A 17 3.83 -1.12 10.08
C TYR A 17 2.34 -0.83 10.23
N GLN A 18 1.62 -0.87 9.11
CA GLN A 18 0.17 -0.75 9.13
C GLN A 18 -0.43 -1.95 9.87
N PRO A 19 -1.46 -1.74 10.72
CA PRO A 19 -2.13 -2.83 11.39
C PRO A 19 -2.67 -3.88 10.42
N ASN A 20 -2.73 -5.09 10.94
CA ASN A 20 -3.37 -6.24 10.32
C ASN A 20 -4.80 -5.91 9.89
N ILE A 21 -5.17 -6.35 8.68
CA ILE A 21 -6.55 -6.28 8.20
C ILE A 21 -7.46 -7.06 9.15
N GLN A 22 -8.54 -6.40 9.59
CA GLN A 22 -9.63 -7.00 10.36
C GLN A 22 -10.80 -7.39 9.44
N SER A 23 -11.14 -6.51 8.49
CA SER A 23 -12.28 -6.69 7.58
C SER A 23 -11.90 -6.25 6.17
N ILE A 24 -11.97 -7.18 5.21
CA ILE A 24 -11.68 -6.91 3.80
C ILE A 24 -12.68 -5.89 3.23
N SER A 25 -13.95 -6.02 3.59
CA SER A 25 -15.01 -5.09 3.19
C SER A 25 -14.70 -3.65 3.63
N ASP A 26 -14.18 -3.47 4.85
CA ASP A 26 -13.91 -2.13 5.34
C ASP A 26 -12.65 -1.53 4.70
N GLU A 27 -11.63 -2.34 4.42
CA GLU A 27 -10.46 -1.91 3.64
C GLU A 27 -10.86 -1.52 2.20
N ASP A 28 -11.79 -2.23 1.56
CA ASP A 28 -12.35 -1.86 0.25
C ASP A 28 -13.10 -0.52 0.30
N LYS A 29 -13.98 -0.33 1.29
CA LYS A 29 -14.68 0.95 1.50
C LYS A 29 -13.70 2.11 1.72
N ILE A 30 -12.67 1.91 2.53
CA ILE A 30 -11.62 2.92 2.78
C ILE A 30 -10.89 3.23 1.48
N THR A 31 -10.46 2.21 0.74
CA THR A 31 -9.73 2.36 -0.53
C THR A 31 -10.55 3.14 -1.54
N LYS A 32 -11.82 2.77 -1.74
CA LYS A 32 -12.74 3.47 -2.64
C LYS A 32 -12.96 4.93 -2.22
N LYS A 33 -13.13 5.18 -0.92
CA LYS A 33 -13.28 6.55 -0.39
C LYS A 33 -12.04 7.40 -0.69
N ILE A 34 -10.84 6.86 -0.49
CA ILE A 34 -9.59 7.57 -0.75
C ILE A 34 -9.42 7.86 -2.25
N ILE A 35 -9.65 6.86 -3.12
CA ILE A 35 -9.61 7.04 -4.58
C ILE A 35 -10.55 8.19 -4.99
N LYS A 36 -11.80 8.14 -4.54
CA LYS A 36 -12.81 9.17 -4.82
C LYS A 36 -12.34 10.56 -4.36
N SER A 37 -11.86 10.67 -3.11
CA SER A 37 -11.39 11.95 -2.55
C SER A 37 -10.20 12.56 -3.28
N ILE A 38 -9.30 11.74 -3.85
CA ILE A 38 -8.16 12.23 -4.63
C ILE A 38 -8.64 12.90 -5.91
N TYR A 39 -9.48 12.23 -6.69
CA TYR A 39 -9.90 12.70 -8.01
C TYR A 39 -10.98 13.78 -7.95
N GLU A 40 -11.94 13.69 -7.02
CA GLU A 40 -13.00 14.71 -6.88
C GLU A 40 -12.46 16.11 -6.58
N ARG A 41 -11.32 16.20 -5.90
CA ARG A 41 -10.67 17.48 -5.62
C ARG A 41 -10.17 18.19 -6.88
N PHE A 42 -9.81 17.46 -7.92
CA PHE A 42 -9.23 17.96 -9.17
C PHE A 42 -9.91 17.33 -10.39
N MET A 43 -11.24 17.33 -10.40
CA MET A 43 -11.99 16.60 -11.42
C MET A 43 -11.89 17.26 -12.80
N ASN A 44 -11.55 16.44 -13.80
CA ASN A 44 -11.58 16.75 -15.23
C ASN A 44 -11.81 15.44 -16.01
N GLU A 45 -11.91 15.49 -17.34
CA GLU A 45 -12.16 14.30 -18.16
C GLU A 45 -11.09 13.21 -17.98
N THR A 46 -9.81 13.60 -18.02
CA THR A 46 -8.67 12.70 -17.81
C THR A 46 -8.72 12.02 -16.44
N ASN A 47 -8.95 12.77 -15.39
CA ASN A 47 -9.03 12.29 -14.01
C ASN A 47 -10.30 11.47 -13.75
N SER A 48 -11.39 11.74 -14.47
CA SER A 48 -12.58 10.87 -14.45
C SER A 48 -12.24 9.46 -14.97
N ASN A 49 -11.51 9.39 -16.09
CA ASN A 49 -11.04 8.12 -16.66
C ASN A 49 -10.05 7.41 -15.72
N HIS A 50 -9.10 8.14 -15.13
CA HIS A 50 -8.16 7.57 -14.15
C HIS A 50 -8.86 7.08 -12.89
N MET A 51 -9.88 7.79 -12.42
CA MET A 51 -10.70 7.38 -11.28
C MET A 51 -11.41 6.05 -11.56
N HIS A 52 -12.06 5.94 -12.73
CA HIS A 52 -12.74 4.71 -13.12
C HIS A 52 -11.78 3.53 -13.21
N ASN A 53 -10.65 3.69 -13.92
CA ASN A 53 -9.60 2.67 -14.01
C ASN A 53 -9.05 2.31 -12.61
N SER A 54 -8.91 3.28 -11.71
CA SER A 54 -8.42 3.04 -10.36
C SER A 54 -9.38 2.16 -9.55
N PHE A 55 -10.70 2.37 -9.67
CA PHE A 55 -11.68 1.53 -8.98
C PHE A 55 -11.63 0.07 -9.44
N GLU A 56 -11.49 -0.16 -10.74
CA GLU A 56 -11.41 -1.51 -11.30
C GLU A 56 -10.09 -2.19 -10.92
N SER A 57 -8.98 -1.47 -11.07
CA SER A 57 -7.62 -1.99 -10.88
C SER A 57 -7.20 -2.20 -9.42
N LEU A 58 -7.90 -1.59 -8.46
CA LEU A 58 -7.55 -1.62 -7.02
C LEU A 58 -8.55 -2.38 -6.14
N SER A 59 -9.44 -3.18 -6.73
CA SER A 59 -10.46 -3.97 -6.01
C SER A 59 -9.90 -4.89 -4.91
N ASN A 60 -8.71 -5.45 -5.11
CA ASN A 60 -8.01 -6.32 -4.14
C ASN A 60 -6.82 -5.62 -3.47
N TYR A 61 -6.89 -4.30 -3.33
CA TYR A 61 -5.84 -3.52 -2.71
C TYR A 61 -6.37 -2.79 -1.49
N ARG A 62 -5.47 -2.50 -0.54
CA ARG A 62 -5.74 -1.58 0.56
C ARG A 62 -4.89 -0.33 0.46
N TYR A 63 -5.47 0.81 0.81
CA TYR A 63 -4.76 2.07 0.97
C TYR A 63 -3.71 2.00 2.10
N VAL A 64 -2.53 2.57 1.84
CA VAL A 64 -1.45 2.69 2.81
C VAL A 64 -1.14 4.16 3.10
N PRO A 65 -1.49 4.66 4.30
CA PRO A 65 -1.08 5.99 4.74
C PRO A 65 0.45 6.17 4.74
N ASN A 66 0.91 7.34 4.30
CA ASN A 66 2.35 7.66 4.18
C ASN A 66 3.17 7.52 5.48
N LYS A 67 2.51 7.56 6.65
CA LYS A 67 3.17 7.34 7.95
C LYS A 67 3.69 5.91 8.13
N TYR A 68 3.14 4.94 7.41
CA TYR A 68 3.49 3.54 7.54
C TYR A 68 4.61 3.13 6.60
N ILE A 69 5.39 2.15 7.05
CA ILE A 69 6.43 1.46 6.29
C ILE A 69 5.81 0.24 5.61
N LEU A 70 6.19 0.03 4.36
CA LEU A 70 5.82 -1.13 3.55
C LEU A 70 6.87 -2.24 3.75
N PRO A 71 6.46 -3.44 4.19
CA PRO A 71 7.36 -4.58 4.24
C PRO A 71 7.92 -4.93 2.86
N ALA A 72 9.18 -5.35 2.81
CA ALA A 72 9.79 -5.89 1.58
C ALA A 72 9.01 -7.12 1.08
N GLY A 73 8.98 -7.29 -0.24
CA GLY A 73 8.24 -8.37 -0.91
C GLY A 73 6.75 -8.08 -1.13
N ARG A 74 6.20 -6.99 -0.58
CA ARG A 74 4.81 -6.59 -0.86
C ARG A 74 4.69 -6.00 -2.25
N TYR A 75 3.61 -6.35 -2.96
CA TYR A 75 3.28 -5.73 -4.24
C TYR A 75 2.56 -4.40 -4.00
N VAL A 76 3.12 -3.31 -4.51
CA VAL A 76 2.58 -1.96 -4.37
C VAL A 76 2.15 -1.40 -5.72
N ARG A 77 1.03 -0.69 -5.74
CA ARG A 77 0.59 0.22 -6.80
C ARG A 77 0.47 1.62 -6.23
N TYR A 78 0.47 2.63 -7.08
CA TYR A 78 0.33 4.00 -6.61
C TYR A 78 -0.33 4.90 -7.65
N ILE A 79 -1.11 5.87 -7.17
CA ILE A 79 -1.56 6.99 -7.98
C ILE A 79 -0.48 8.07 -7.89
N ASP A 80 0.01 8.51 -9.03
CA ASP A 80 0.96 9.61 -9.12
C ASP A 80 0.19 10.94 -9.03
N THR A 81 0.47 11.75 -8.03
CA THR A 81 -0.21 13.04 -7.78
C THR A 81 0.70 14.23 -8.06
N SER A 82 1.83 14.02 -8.76
CA SER A 82 2.75 15.10 -9.13
C SER A 82 2.11 16.13 -10.08
N ASN A 83 1.19 15.70 -10.95
CA ASN A 83 0.38 16.55 -11.80
C ASN A 83 -1.11 16.42 -11.44
N HIS A 84 -1.71 17.44 -10.84
CA HIS A 84 -3.11 17.37 -10.41
C HIS A 84 -4.11 17.26 -11.57
N GLN A 85 -3.74 17.64 -12.80
CA GLN A 85 -4.62 17.52 -13.97
C GLN A 85 -4.53 16.15 -14.65
N ASP A 86 -3.54 15.33 -14.31
CA ASP A 86 -3.30 14.00 -14.86
C ASP A 86 -2.69 13.13 -13.77
N MET A 87 -3.54 12.45 -12.99
CA MET A 87 -3.13 11.63 -11.86
C MET A 87 -3.27 10.12 -12.16
N PRO A 88 -2.40 9.52 -13.00
CA PRO A 88 -2.56 8.14 -13.41
C PRO A 88 -2.23 7.14 -12.30
N LEU A 89 -2.97 6.03 -12.29
CA LEU A 89 -2.57 4.82 -11.57
C LEU A 89 -1.37 4.16 -12.27
N LYS A 90 -0.27 3.98 -11.54
CA LYS A 90 0.93 3.28 -12.01
C LYS A 90 0.93 1.82 -11.52
N LEU A 91 1.42 0.92 -12.39
CA LEU A 91 1.49 -0.53 -12.13
C LEU A 91 2.35 -0.93 -10.92
N GLY A 92 3.30 -0.07 -10.53
CA GLY A 92 4.19 -0.26 -9.38
C GLY A 92 5.09 -1.50 -9.50
N GLY A 93 5.18 -2.29 -8.41
CA GLY A 93 6.04 -3.46 -8.34
C GLY A 93 6.26 -4.01 -6.93
N PHE A 94 7.28 -4.85 -6.75
CA PHE A 94 7.58 -5.48 -5.45
C PHE A 94 8.54 -4.63 -4.63
N VAL A 95 8.14 -4.27 -3.41
CA VAL A 95 8.93 -3.44 -2.49
C VAL A 95 10.24 -4.15 -2.14
N LEU A 96 11.35 -3.43 -2.30
CA LEU A 96 12.69 -3.85 -1.88
C LEU A 96 13.08 -3.19 -0.56
N ASN A 97 12.75 -1.90 -0.40
CA ASN A 97 13.04 -1.13 0.80
C ASN A 97 12.06 0.03 0.94
N ASP A 98 11.77 0.43 2.17
CA ASP A 98 10.96 1.61 2.49
C ASP A 98 11.52 2.29 3.73
N ASN A 99 11.91 3.56 3.58
CA ASN A 99 12.47 4.36 4.67
C ASN A 99 11.50 5.42 5.20
N LYS A 100 10.18 5.20 5.08
CA LYS A 100 9.08 6.11 5.45
C LYS A 100 8.89 7.30 4.52
N TYR A 101 9.94 7.83 3.90
CA TYR A 101 9.85 8.97 2.98
C TYR A 101 9.85 8.55 1.51
N SER A 102 10.56 7.48 1.20
CA SER A 102 10.70 6.93 -0.14
C SER A 102 10.62 5.41 -0.13
N ILE A 103 10.04 4.86 -1.18
CA ILE A 103 10.04 3.42 -1.42
C ILE A 103 10.93 3.08 -2.60
N VAL A 104 11.64 1.98 -2.49
CA VAL A 104 12.38 1.36 -3.59
C VAL A 104 11.68 0.06 -3.92
N PHE A 105 11.31 -0.14 -5.18
CA PHE A 105 10.64 -1.36 -5.62
C PHE A 105 11.21 -1.85 -6.95
N LYS A 106 11.12 -3.15 -7.19
CA LYS A 106 11.39 -3.76 -8.49
C LYS A 106 10.11 -3.70 -9.31
N SER A 107 10.12 -2.93 -10.39
CA SER A 107 8.95 -2.79 -11.27
C SER A 107 8.54 -4.13 -11.85
N ALA A 108 7.24 -4.37 -11.92
CA ALA A 108 6.66 -5.58 -12.49
C ALA A 108 6.63 -5.58 -14.04
N GLY A 109 7.03 -4.48 -14.67
CA GLY A 109 7.12 -4.39 -16.14
C GLY A 109 8.29 -5.22 -16.72
N GLY A 110 8.26 -5.46 -18.02
CA GLY A 110 9.15 -6.41 -18.72
C GLY A 110 10.67 -6.20 -18.56
N CYS A 111 11.12 -5.02 -18.13
CA CYS A 111 12.55 -4.74 -17.89
C CYS A 111 12.99 -4.84 -16.42
N GLY A 112 12.11 -5.19 -15.48
CA GLY A 112 12.48 -5.46 -14.08
C GLY A 112 13.26 -4.34 -13.38
N ARG A 113 13.04 -3.08 -13.79
CA ARG A 113 13.82 -1.91 -13.34
C ARG A 113 13.62 -1.65 -11.84
N ILE A 114 14.67 -1.21 -11.17
CA ILE A 114 14.58 -0.69 -9.81
C ILE A 114 14.10 0.76 -9.88
N VAL A 115 13.01 1.06 -9.19
CA VAL A 115 12.40 2.39 -9.13
C VAL A 115 12.46 2.90 -7.71
N ARG A 116 12.87 4.15 -7.55
CA ARG A 116 12.78 4.89 -6.29
C ARG A 116 11.67 5.92 -6.41
N LEU A 117 10.70 5.84 -5.50
CA LEU A 117 9.52 6.70 -5.48
C LEU A 117 9.50 7.53 -4.19
N ASN A 118 9.22 8.82 -4.33
CA ASN A 118 8.99 9.71 -3.19
C ASN A 118 7.51 9.65 -2.79
N LYS A 119 7.21 9.28 -1.54
CA LYS A 119 5.83 9.13 -1.07
C LYS A 119 5.03 10.43 -1.02
N ARG A 120 5.69 11.61 -1.03
CA ARG A 120 5.04 12.92 -0.92
C ARG A 120 4.06 13.19 -2.07
N HIS A 121 4.36 12.69 -3.27
CA HIS A 121 3.59 12.95 -4.49
C HIS A 121 2.88 11.69 -4.99
N CYS A 122 2.58 10.76 -4.09
CA CYS A 122 1.95 9.51 -4.44
C CYS A 122 0.97 9.07 -3.37
N VAL A 123 -0.08 8.39 -3.80
CA VAL A 123 -0.97 7.66 -2.90
C VAL A 123 -0.76 6.17 -3.12
N LEU A 124 -0.36 5.47 -2.07
CA LEU A 124 0.12 4.09 -2.15
C LEU A 124 -1.00 3.10 -1.80
N PHE A 125 -0.98 1.97 -2.50
CA PHE A 125 -1.88 0.86 -2.30
C PHE A 125 -1.10 -0.46 -2.33
N ILE A 126 -1.39 -1.37 -1.42
CA ILE A 126 -0.78 -2.71 -1.43
C ILE A 126 -1.81 -3.77 -1.74
N TYR A 127 -1.37 -4.78 -2.51
CA TYR A 127 -2.19 -5.94 -2.81
C TYR A 127 -2.48 -6.70 -1.52
N ILE A 128 -3.75 -7.07 -1.32
CA ILE A 128 -4.18 -7.92 -0.21
C ILE A 128 -3.94 -9.37 -0.64
N THR A 129 -3.13 -10.08 0.15
CA THR A 129 -2.75 -11.48 -0.16
C THR A 129 -3.78 -12.47 0.35
N ASP A 130 -3.78 -13.68 -0.21
CA ASP A 130 -4.65 -14.78 0.24
C ASP A 130 -4.49 -15.08 1.73
N ALA A 131 -3.27 -14.98 2.26
CA ALA A 131 -3.00 -15.15 3.69
C ALA A 131 -3.72 -14.09 4.55
N GLU A 132 -3.82 -12.85 4.05
CA GLU A 132 -4.57 -11.79 4.73
C GLU A 132 -6.08 -12.02 4.66
N HIS A 133 -6.60 -12.49 3.52
CA HIS A 133 -8.00 -12.90 3.38
C HIS A 133 -8.36 -14.03 4.36
N ILE A 134 -7.53 -15.07 4.46
CA ILE A 134 -7.74 -16.17 5.39
C ILE A 134 -7.70 -15.66 6.84
N ARG A 135 -6.71 -14.83 7.18
CA ARG A 135 -6.55 -14.31 8.54
C ARG A 135 -7.73 -13.41 8.96
N SER A 136 -8.28 -12.60 8.06
CA SER A 136 -9.47 -11.79 8.39
C SER A 136 -10.71 -12.65 8.62
N ASN A 137 -10.84 -13.77 7.92
CA ASN A 137 -11.99 -14.67 8.08
C ASN A 137 -11.93 -15.48 9.38
N LEU A 138 -10.73 -15.75 9.90
CA LEU A 138 -10.53 -16.48 11.16
C LEU A 138 -10.69 -15.60 12.42
N GLN A 139 -10.83 -14.29 12.26
CA GLN A 139 -11.00 -13.33 13.36
C GLN A 139 -12.47 -12.97 13.63
N ASN A 140 -13.39 -13.46 12.80
CA ASN A 140 -14.84 -13.37 12.98
C ASN A 140 -15.37 -14.66 13.61
#